data_AF-A0A0F8X7W3-F1
#
_entry.id   AF-A0A0F8X7W3-F1
#
_cell.length_a   1.000
_cell.length_b   1.000
_cell.length_c   1.000
_cell.angle_alpha   90.00
_cell.angle_beta   90.00
_cell.angle_gamma   90.00
#
_symmetry.space_group_name_H-M   'P 1'
#
loop_
_entity.id
_entity.type
_entity.pdbx_description
1 polymer ?
#
loop_
_entity_poly.entity_id
_entity_poly.type
_entity_poly.pdbx_seq_one_letter_code
_entity_poly.pdbx_strand_id
1 'polypeptide(L)'
;MDIYYRKQRWKLYLILFASLIGMGSLLYTHSLVKLLAQEEHKKVELWAEATRQLADISITGQDFGFPLHVVQYNTTIPVILVDQDENIIEKRNLDSLKMENPDYVRRQLQKMKDENLPIKVDLGEGLVNYVYYRNSTLLAKLTYYPYFQLGVILLFVLVAYLAFSTSRKAEQNQVWVGLSKETAHQLGTPTSSMIGWVEILKEKHPDKKLISELEKDAGRLEQITERFSKIGSKPILSDEIIGDVLRDSMDYMISRTSENVSISLEADSDNMIVPINKSLFEWVVENLCKNAVDAMDGKGTLKISLLD
;
A
#
# COMPACT_ATOMS: atom_id res chain seq x y z
N MET A 1 16.56 4.05 -24.05
CA MET A 1 16.98 3.64 -22.69
C MET A 1 16.92 4.79 -21.67
N ASP A 2 17.17 6.05 -22.02
CA ASP A 2 17.24 7.17 -21.05
C ASP A 2 15.99 7.49 -20.23
N ILE A 3 14.78 7.32 -20.78
CA ILE A 3 13.54 7.79 -20.13
C ILE A 3 13.18 6.91 -18.91
N TYR A 4 13.44 5.60 -19.00
CA TYR A 4 13.15 4.65 -17.93
C TYR A 4 14.08 4.87 -16.72
N TYR A 5 15.38 4.99 -16.98
CA TYR A 5 16.38 5.31 -15.94
C TYR A 5 16.13 6.68 -15.32
N ARG A 6 15.75 7.70 -16.10
CA ARG A 6 15.39 9.02 -15.57
C ARG A 6 14.17 8.97 -14.64
N LYS A 7 13.11 8.25 -15.02
CA LYS A 7 11.92 8.06 -14.16
C LYS A 7 12.25 7.36 -12.83
N GLN A 8 13.18 6.40 -12.84
CA GLN A 8 13.55 5.65 -11.64
C GLN A 8 14.45 6.47 -10.69
N ARG A 9 15.37 7.28 -11.23
CA ARG A 9 16.26 8.14 -10.43
C ARG A 9 15.51 9.24 -9.67
N TRP A 10 14.49 9.85 -10.28
CA TRP A 10 13.67 10.87 -9.59
C TRP A 10 12.90 10.31 -8.39
N LYS A 11 12.37 9.08 -8.51
CA LYS A 11 11.72 8.40 -7.37
C LYS A 11 12.73 8.12 -6.25
N LEU A 12 13.95 7.71 -6.60
CA LEU A 12 15.02 7.50 -5.62
C LEU A 12 15.38 8.80 -4.89
N TYR A 13 15.54 9.92 -5.61
CA TYR A 13 15.83 11.21 -4.99
C TYR A 13 14.72 11.66 -4.03
N LEU A 14 13.45 11.46 -4.40
CA LEU A 14 12.32 11.78 -3.52
C LEU A 14 12.33 10.93 -2.24
N ILE A 15 12.62 9.63 -2.34
CA ILE A 15 12.70 8.73 -1.19
C ILE A 15 13.88 9.13 -0.28
N LEU A 16 15.06 9.41 -0.86
CA LEU A 16 16.22 9.86 -0.11
C LEU A 16 15.96 11.19 0.60
N PHE A 17 15.33 12.14 -0.09
CA PHE A 17 14.97 13.43 0.49
C PHE A 17 13.96 13.29 1.63
N ALA A 18 12.90 12.50 1.43
CA ALA A 18 11.93 12.20 2.48
C ALA A 18 12.56 11.49 3.68
N SER A 19 13.47 10.54 3.43
CA SER A 19 14.22 9.84 4.47
C SER A 19 15.15 10.78 5.25
N LEU A 20 15.80 11.73 4.56
CA LEU A 20 16.66 12.73 5.19
C LEU A 20 15.85 13.63 6.14
N ILE A 21 14.67 14.10 5.68
CA ILE A 21 13.76 14.91 6.50
C ILE A 21 13.26 14.11 7.70
N GLY A 22 12.81 12.87 7.48
CA GLY A 22 12.32 12.00 8.55
C GLY A 22 13.40 11.73 9.60
N MET A 23 14.61 11.36 9.17
CA MET A 23 15.75 11.13 10.07
C MET A 23 16.14 12.40 10.82
N GLY A 24 16.27 13.54 10.11
CA GLY A 24 16.59 14.82 10.73
C GLY A 24 15.56 15.25 11.79
N SER A 25 14.27 15.07 11.49
CA SER A 25 13.20 15.33 12.45
C SER A 25 13.29 14.43 13.69
N LEU A 26 13.56 13.13 13.51
CA LEU A 26 13.69 12.19 14.64
C LEU A 26 14.88 12.54 15.53
N LEU A 27 16.04 12.86 14.93
CA LEU A 27 17.23 13.27 15.67
C LEU A 27 16.99 14.55 16.47
N TYR A 28 16.33 15.53 15.85
CA TYR A 28 15.96 16.78 16.51
C TYR A 28 15.02 16.54 17.70
N THR A 29 13.92 15.79 17.50
CA THR A 29 12.98 15.51 18.59
C THR A 29 13.60 14.67 19.69
N HIS A 30 14.43 13.67 19.37
CA HIS A 30 15.12 12.88 20.38
C HIS A 30 16.04 13.76 21.25
N SER A 31 16.75 14.71 20.63
CA SER A 31 17.56 15.69 21.37
C SER A 31 16.71 16.55 22.31
N LEU A 32 15.57 17.05 21.81
CA LEU A 32 14.63 17.85 22.59
C LEU A 32 14.05 17.07 23.79
N VAL A 33 13.65 15.81 23.58
CA VAL A 33 13.16 14.93 24.64
C VAL A 33 14.24 14.71 25.70
N LYS A 34 15.49 14.48 25.29
CA LYS A 34 16.60 14.32 26.23
C LYS A 34 16.84 15.58 27.06
N LEU A 35 16.77 16.76 26.45
CA LEU A 35 16.88 18.04 27.15
C LEU A 35 15.75 18.21 28.17
N LEU A 36 14.51 17.92 27.78
CA LEU A 36 13.35 17.98 28.67
C LEU A 36 13.43 16.97 29.82
N ALA A 37 13.95 15.77 29.57
CA ALA A 37 14.17 14.76 30.61
C ALA A 37 15.17 15.25 31.68
N GLN A 38 16.24 15.93 31.26
CA GLN A 38 17.20 16.54 32.18
C GLN A 38 16.57 17.67 33.01
N GLU A 39 15.70 18.48 32.41
CA GLU A 39 14.95 19.51 33.14
C GLU A 39 13.92 18.90 34.12
N GLU A 40 13.28 17.78 33.77
CA GLU A 40 12.44 17.03 34.72
C GLU A 40 13.25 16.47 35.88
N HIS A 41 14.44 15.91 35.63
CA HIS A 41 15.34 15.44 36.70
C HIS A 41 15.66 16.53 37.71
N LYS A 42 16.06 17.73 37.25
CA LYS A 42 16.34 18.89 38.13
C LYS A 42 15.13 19.28 38.97
N LYS A 43 13.91 19.16 38.41
CA LYS A 43 12.68 19.43 39.15
C LYS A 43 12.43 18.39 40.24
N VAL A 44 12.76 17.12 40.01
CA VAL A 44 12.67 16.09 41.05
C VAL A 44 13.72 16.31 42.14
N GLU A 45 14.95 16.70 41.79
CA GLU A 45 15.97 17.07 42.77
C GLU A 45 15.50 18.22 43.66
N LEU A 46 14.93 19.27 43.06
CA LEU A 46 14.37 20.40 43.80
C LEU A 46 13.18 19.98 44.70
N TRP A 47 12.33 19.07 44.21
CA TRP A 47 11.24 18.49 45.00
C TRP A 47 11.74 17.67 46.19
N ALA A 48 12.79 16.85 45.99
CA ALA A 48 13.42 16.06 47.04
C ALA A 48 14.08 16.95 48.10
N GLU A 49 14.77 18.01 47.67
CA GLU A 49 15.37 19.02 48.56
C GLU A 49 14.31 19.75 49.39
N ALA A 50 13.22 20.19 48.76
CA ALA A 50 12.09 20.82 49.45
C ALA A 50 11.44 19.86 50.47
N THR A 51 11.30 18.58 50.10
CA THR A 51 10.79 17.54 51.01
C THR A 51 11.73 17.32 52.20
N ARG A 52 13.06 17.35 51.98
CA ARG A 52 14.06 17.29 53.06
C ARG A 52 13.87 18.44 54.06
N GLN A 53 13.75 19.67 53.56
CA GLN A 53 13.60 20.86 54.39
C GLN A 53 12.29 20.85 55.19
N LEU A 54 11.20 20.33 54.61
CA LEU A 54 9.92 20.19 55.32
C LEU A 54 9.94 19.08 56.38
N ALA A 55 10.81 18.07 56.22
CA ALA A 55 10.93 16.95 57.14
C ALA A 55 11.96 17.18 58.27
N ASP A 56 12.81 18.20 58.16
CA ASP A 56 13.79 18.55 59.19
C ASP A 56 13.13 19.30 60.36
N ILE A 57 12.88 18.57 61.44
CA ILE A 57 12.21 19.06 62.66
C ILE A 57 13.15 19.94 63.51
N SER A 58 14.46 19.93 63.23
CA SER A 58 15.48 20.61 64.05
C SER A 58 15.55 22.13 63.80
N ILE A 59 14.91 22.64 62.75
CA ILE A 59 15.02 24.04 62.33
C ILE A 59 13.84 24.86 62.86
N THR A 60 14.00 25.44 64.05
CA THR A 60 13.02 26.39 64.61
C THR A 60 13.20 27.76 63.96
N GLY A 61 12.16 28.31 63.32
CA GLY A 61 12.15 29.67 62.76
C GLY A 61 12.43 29.80 61.25
N GLN A 62 12.38 28.71 60.48
CA GLN A 62 12.50 28.75 59.02
C GLN A 62 11.16 29.08 58.33
N ASP A 63 11.24 29.78 57.18
CA ASP A 63 10.10 29.99 56.29
C ASP A 63 9.88 28.76 55.39
N PHE A 64 8.84 27.99 55.68
CA PHE A 64 8.45 26.82 54.88
C PHE A 64 7.65 27.16 53.62
N GLY A 65 7.37 28.44 53.34
CA GLY A 65 6.56 28.86 52.20
C GLY A 65 7.13 28.41 50.86
N PHE A 66 8.44 28.55 50.65
CA PHE A 66 9.09 28.13 49.40
C PHE A 66 9.15 26.60 49.22
N PRO A 67 9.64 25.80 50.20
CA PRO A 67 9.61 24.34 50.10
C PRO A 67 8.20 23.78 49.89
N LEU A 68 7.20 24.32 50.59
CA LEU A 68 5.81 23.91 50.42
C LEU A 68 5.30 24.20 49.01
N HIS A 69 5.64 25.38 48.47
CA HIS A 69 5.28 25.76 47.11
C HIS A 69 5.91 24.83 46.07
N VAL A 70 7.18 24.45 46.23
CA VAL A 70 7.85 23.48 45.34
C VAL A 70 7.16 22.12 45.35
N VAL A 71 6.82 21.60 46.53
CA VAL A 71 6.17 20.29 46.66
C VAL A 71 4.76 20.31 46.07
N GLN A 72 3.97 21.36 46.33
CA GLN A 72 2.59 21.48 45.85
C GLN A 72 2.47 21.71 44.34
N TYR A 73 3.41 22.44 43.73
CA TYR A 73 3.37 22.75 42.29
C TYR A 73 3.88 21.61 41.39
N ASN A 74 4.48 20.56 41.95
CA ASN A 74 4.76 19.34 41.18
C ASN A 74 3.46 18.59 40.88
N THR A 75 2.88 18.85 39.72
CA THR A 75 1.60 18.25 39.26
C THR A 75 1.78 17.22 38.15
N THR A 76 2.99 17.09 37.59
CA THR A 76 3.21 16.33 36.35
C THR A 76 4.18 15.18 36.50
N ILE A 77 5.13 15.25 37.43
CA ILE A 77 6.17 14.22 37.60
C ILE A 77 5.71 13.23 38.68
N PRO A 78 5.51 11.95 38.33
CA PRO A 78 5.14 10.93 39.30
C PRO A 78 6.30 10.64 40.24
N VAL A 79 6.05 10.73 41.54
CA VAL A 79 7.04 10.48 42.59
C VAL A 79 6.45 9.60 43.69
N ILE A 80 7.28 8.73 44.25
CA ILE A 80 7.00 7.90 45.42
C ILE A 80 8.15 8.09 46.41
N LEU A 81 7.84 8.56 47.61
CA LEU A 81 8.76 8.68 48.73
C LEU A 81 8.66 7.42 49.59
N VAL A 82 9.80 6.78 49.88
CA VAL A 82 9.87 5.61 50.76
C VAL A 82 10.92 5.79 51.86
N ASP A 83 10.75 5.10 52.99
CA ASP A 83 11.75 5.01 54.05
C ASP A 83 12.88 4.00 53.73
N GLN A 84 13.78 3.76 54.69
CA GLN A 84 14.88 2.80 54.57
C GLN A 84 14.42 1.34 54.44
N ASP A 85 13.24 1.01 54.94
CA ASP A 85 12.63 -0.33 54.90
C ASP A 85 11.73 -0.52 53.66
N GLU A 86 11.77 0.44 52.72
CA GLU A 86 10.93 0.53 51.53
C GLU A 86 9.43 0.69 51.80
N ASN A 87 9.03 1.14 52.99
CA ASN A 87 7.64 1.51 53.24
C ASN A 87 7.32 2.84 52.56
N ILE A 88 6.15 2.91 51.94
CA ILE A 88 5.72 4.09 51.20
C ILE A 88 5.22 5.17 52.17
N ILE A 89 5.88 6.33 52.17
CA ILE A 89 5.53 7.50 52.97
C ILE A 89 4.55 8.39 52.20
N GLU A 90 4.90 8.76 50.96
CA GLU A 90 4.08 9.64 50.12
C GLU A 90 4.07 9.16 48.66
N LYS A 91 2.94 9.37 47.98
CA LYS A 91 2.73 9.06 46.56
C LYS A 91 2.08 10.27 45.87
N ARG A 92 2.62 10.70 44.74
CA ARG A 92 2.15 11.89 43.98
C ARG A 92 2.10 11.62 42.48
N ASN A 93 1.14 12.26 41.81
CA ASN A 93 0.97 12.26 40.35
C ASN A 93 0.90 10.85 39.72
N LEU A 94 0.36 9.88 40.46
CA LEU A 94 -0.05 8.56 39.95
C LEU A 94 -1.52 8.58 39.51
N ASP A 95 -1.98 7.51 38.86
CA ASP A 95 -3.38 7.37 38.42
C ASP A 95 -4.34 7.37 39.63
N SER A 96 -5.11 8.45 39.79
CA SER A 96 -5.96 8.69 40.95
C SER A 96 -7.02 7.63 41.17
N LEU A 97 -7.45 6.94 40.11
CA LEU A 97 -8.43 5.85 40.20
C LEU A 97 -7.82 4.55 40.72
N LYS A 98 -6.48 4.44 40.74
CA LYS A 98 -5.75 3.21 41.10
C LYS A 98 -4.79 3.39 42.27
N MET A 99 -4.61 4.61 42.77
CA MET A 99 -3.66 4.91 43.86
C MET A 99 -3.97 4.17 45.16
N GLU A 100 -5.22 3.80 45.42
CA GLU A 100 -5.62 3.02 46.60
C GLU A 100 -5.33 1.52 46.48
N ASN A 101 -4.97 1.03 45.29
CA ASN A 101 -4.61 -0.37 45.09
C ASN A 101 -3.11 -0.60 45.40
N PRO A 102 -2.75 -1.37 46.44
CA PRO A 102 -1.36 -1.59 46.82
C PRO A 102 -0.52 -2.26 45.74
N ASP A 103 -1.10 -3.19 44.96
CA ASP A 103 -0.41 -3.86 43.87
C ASP A 103 -0.09 -2.90 42.72
N TYR A 104 -0.99 -1.93 42.46
CA TYR A 104 -0.72 -0.89 41.48
C TYR A 104 0.46 -0.03 41.90
N VAL A 105 0.46 0.46 43.14
CA VAL A 105 1.53 1.33 43.65
C VAL A 105 2.87 0.60 43.69
N ARG A 106 2.90 -0.66 44.18
CA ARG A 106 4.13 -1.48 44.16
C ARG A 106 4.66 -1.70 42.75
N ARG A 107 3.79 -1.93 41.75
CA ARG A 107 4.20 -2.00 40.34
C ARG A 107 4.74 -0.67 39.81
N GLN A 108 4.19 0.47 40.22
CA GLN A 108 4.74 1.77 39.82
C GLN A 108 6.10 2.03 40.45
N LEU A 109 6.27 1.68 41.74
CA LEU A 109 7.55 1.78 42.43
C LEU A 109 8.62 0.93 41.73
N GLN A 110 8.30 -0.31 41.36
CA GLN A 110 9.24 -1.15 40.61
C GLN A 110 9.60 -0.53 39.25
N LYS A 111 8.62 -0.01 38.51
CA LYS A 111 8.90 0.70 37.24
C LYS A 111 9.80 1.91 37.44
N MET A 112 9.60 2.69 38.51
CA MET A 112 10.46 3.83 38.82
C MET A 112 11.88 3.40 39.17
N LYS A 113 12.05 2.29 39.92
CA LYS A 113 13.35 1.66 40.21
C LYS A 113 14.08 1.24 38.93
N ASP A 114 13.35 0.70 37.96
CA ASP A 114 13.91 0.23 36.69
C ASP A 114 14.25 1.38 35.73
N GLU A 115 13.51 2.49 35.81
CA GLU A 115 13.68 3.65 34.92
C GLU A 115 14.78 4.61 35.38
N ASN A 116 14.89 4.92 36.69
CA ASN A 116 15.83 5.91 37.21
C ASN A 116 16.44 5.50 38.56
N LEU A 117 17.64 6.01 38.85
CA LEU A 117 18.23 5.90 40.18
C LEU A 117 17.45 6.78 41.18
N PRO A 118 17.20 6.30 42.42
CA PRO A 118 16.50 7.09 43.42
C PRO A 118 17.32 8.29 43.88
N ILE A 119 16.64 9.37 44.22
CA ILE A 119 17.24 10.54 44.88
C ILE A 119 17.20 10.29 46.39
N LYS A 120 18.36 10.39 47.05
CA LYS A 120 18.49 10.20 48.51
C LYS A 120 18.12 11.50 49.23
N VAL A 121 17.26 11.38 50.23
CA VAL A 121 16.85 12.47 51.12
C VAL A 121 17.41 12.15 52.51
N ASP A 122 18.51 12.80 52.87
CA ASP A 122 19.14 12.65 54.20
C ASP A 122 18.39 13.49 55.23
N LEU A 123 17.78 12.85 56.23
CA LEU A 123 17.00 13.51 57.27
C LEU A 123 17.82 13.80 58.54
N GLY A 124 19.13 13.51 58.53
CA GLY A 124 19.96 13.57 59.72
C GLY A 124 19.84 12.33 60.61
N GLU A 125 20.74 12.21 61.59
CA GLU A 125 20.76 11.10 62.56
C GLU A 125 20.82 9.68 61.95
N GLY A 126 21.30 9.56 60.71
CA GLY A 126 21.38 8.28 60.00
C GLY A 126 20.07 7.85 59.32
N LEU A 127 19.02 8.66 59.37
CA LEU A 127 17.75 8.43 58.68
C LEU A 127 17.83 8.93 57.23
N VAL A 128 17.51 8.07 56.28
CA VAL A 128 17.58 8.37 54.84
C VAL A 128 16.31 7.86 54.16
N ASN A 129 15.61 8.76 53.50
CA ASN A 129 14.48 8.39 52.64
C ASN A 129 14.91 8.37 51.16
N TYR A 130 14.16 7.67 50.33
CA TYR A 130 14.41 7.57 48.90
C TYR A 130 13.21 8.09 48.10
N VAL A 131 13.50 8.96 47.13
CA VAL A 131 12.52 9.43 46.16
C VAL A 131 12.71 8.67 44.85
N TYR A 132 11.72 7.85 44.53
CA TYR A 132 11.61 7.18 43.24
C TYR A 132 10.72 8.01 42.33
N TYR A 133 11.14 8.14 41.07
CA TYR A 133 10.42 8.96 40.10
C TYR A 133 10.53 8.36 38.70
N ARG A 134 9.65 8.84 37.83
CA ARG A 134 9.69 8.53 36.40
C ARG A 134 9.42 9.77 35.57
N ASN A 135 9.75 9.68 34.29
CA ASN A 135 9.42 10.71 33.31
C ASN A 135 7.93 11.01 33.32
N SER A 136 7.56 12.28 33.11
CA SER A 136 6.15 12.67 33.05
C SER A 136 5.42 11.97 31.91
N THR A 137 4.10 11.83 32.05
CA THR A 137 3.27 11.26 30.97
C THR A 137 3.34 12.09 29.68
N LEU A 138 3.58 13.40 29.81
CA LEU A 138 3.79 14.31 28.68
C LEU A 138 5.11 14.01 27.97
N LEU A 139 6.21 13.85 28.71
CA LEU A 139 7.52 13.54 28.14
C LEU A 139 7.50 12.17 27.44
N ALA A 140 6.82 11.18 28.03
CA ALA A 140 6.60 9.88 27.39
C ALA A 140 5.81 10.02 26.08
N LYS A 141 4.72 10.80 26.05
CA LYS A 141 3.97 11.07 24.81
C LYS A 141 4.83 11.79 23.76
N LEU A 142 5.63 12.77 24.15
CA LEU A 142 6.54 13.50 23.26
C LEU A 142 7.62 12.58 22.65
N THR A 143 8.03 11.55 23.38
CA THR A 143 8.97 10.53 22.88
C THR A 143 8.38 9.73 21.72
N TYR A 144 7.10 9.33 21.81
CA TYR A 144 6.45 8.49 20.80
C TYR A 144 5.74 9.26 19.68
N TYR A 145 5.40 10.53 19.91
CA TYR A 145 4.67 11.37 18.97
C TYR A 145 5.27 11.41 17.54
N PRO A 146 6.60 11.55 17.35
CA PRO A 146 7.19 11.56 16.00
C PRO A 146 6.94 10.28 15.20
N TYR A 147 6.96 9.12 15.85
CA TYR A 147 6.71 7.83 15.19
C TYR A 147 5.26 7.72 14.72
N PHE A 148 4.31 8.17 15.56
CA PHE A 148 2.91 8.24 15.18
C PHE A 148 2.70 9.18 13.98
N GLN A 149 3.32 10.37 14.01
CA GLN A 149 3.26 11.33 12.92
C GLN A 149 3.84 10.75 11.61
N LEU A 150 4.99 10.07 11.66
CA LEU A 150 5.57 9.40 10.50
C LEU A 150 4.64 8.30 9.95
N GLY A 151 3.97 7.54 10.82
CA GLY A 151 2.96 6.56 10.42
C GLY A 151 1.80 7.18 9.66
N VAL A 152 1.27 8.32 10.14
CA VAL A 152 0.20 9.07 9.45
C VAL A 152 0.68 9.59 8.09
N ILE A 153 1.88 10.19 8.02
CA ILE A 153 2.47 10.67 6.75
C ILE A 153 2.64 9.51 5.77
N LEU A 154 3.17 8.37 6.22
CA LEU A 154 3.35 7.18 5.39
C LEU A 154 2.03 6.69 4.81
N LEU A 155 0.97 6.66 5.62
CA LEU A 155 -0.37 6.30 5.18
C LEU A 155 -0.87 7.24 4.07
N PHE A 156 -0.74 8.56 4.25
CA PHE A 156 -1.12 9.54 3.22
C PHE A 156 -0.32 9.37 1.93
N VAL A 157 1.00 9.15 2.02
CA VAL A 157 1.86 8.91 0.86
C VAL A 157 1.44 7.63 0.13
N LEU A 158 1.11 6.57 0.85
CA LEU A 158 0.64 5.30 0.26
C LEU A 158 -0.68 5.50 -0.48
N VAL A 159 -1.67 6.15 0.14
CA VAL A 159 -2.96 6.44 -0.49
C VAL A 159 -2.77 7.30 -1.75
N ALA A 160 -1.98 8.36 -1.65
CA ALA A 160 -1.67 9.22 -2.79
C ALA A 160 -0.96 8.46 -3.92
N TYR A 161 0.00 7.59 -3.59
CA TYR A 161 0.69 6.75 -4.55
C TYR A 161 -0.27 5.81 -5.28
N LEU A 162 -1.16 5.12 -4.54
CA LEU A 162 -2.15 4.23 -5.13
C LEU A 162 -3.08 5.00 -6.07
N ALA A 163 -3.66 6.11 -5.61
CA ALA A 163 -4.56 6.94 -6.41
C ALA A 163 -3.88 7.49 -7.68
N PHE A 164 -2.64 7.99 -7.56
CA PHE A 164 -1.89 8.49 -8.72
C PHE A 164 -1.51 7.37 -9.69
N SER A 165 -1.11 6.21 -9.17
CA SER A 165 -0.74 5.04 -9.97
C SER A 165 -1.94 4.51 -10.77
N THR A 166 -3.10 4.37 -10.13
CA THR A 166 -4.32 3.92 -10.79
C THR A 166 -4.79 4.94 -11.83
N SER A 167 -4.79 6.23 -11.49
CA SER A 167 -5.15 7.31 -12.42
C SER A 167 -4.26 7.30 -13.67
N ARG A 168 -2.94 7.21 -13.51
CA ARG A 168 -1.99 7.14 -14.63
C ARG A 168 -2.19 5.92 -15.52
N LYS A 169 -2.50 4.76 -14.93
CA LYS A 169 -2.80 3.55 -15.70
C LYS A 169 -4.11 3.69 -16.47
N ALA A 170 -5.12 4.30 -15.86
CA ALA A 170 -6.41 4.56 -16.51
C ALA A 170 -6.26 5.54 -17.69
N GLU A 171 -5.52 6.63 -17.50
CA GLU A 171 -5.21 7.59 -18.56
C GLU A 171 -4.47 6.92 -19.74
N GLN A 172 -3.44 6.12 -19.45
CA GLN A 172 -2.72 5.38 -20.48
C GLN A 172 -3.65 4.42 -21.24
N ASN A 173 -4.47 3.64 -20.52
CA ASN A 173 -5.45 2.75 -21.14
C ASN A 173 -6.43 3.53 -22.02
N GLN A 174 -6.91 4.68 -21.58
CA GLN A 174 -7.84 5.51 -22.35
C GLN A 174 -7.21 6.04 -23.64
N VAL A 175 -5.94 6.45 -23.61
CA VAL A 175 -5.20 6.86 -24.81
C VAL A 175 -5.05 5.69 -25.78
N TRP A 176 -4.72 4.48 -25.30
CA TRP A 176 -4.64 3.29 -26.15
C TRP A 176 -5.98 2.94 -26.80
N VAL A 177 -7.07 2.99 -26.04
CA VAL A 177 -8.42 2.76 -26.56
C VAL A 177 -8.81 3.81 -27.61
N GLY A 178 -8.51 5.08 -27.35
CA GLY A 178 -8.75 6.17 -28.31
C GLY A 178 -7.97 5.98 -29.60
N LEU A 179 -6.67 5.66 -29.50
CA LEU A 179 -5.80 5.43 -30.65
C LEU A 179 -6.27 4.22 -31.47
N SER A 180 -6.64 3.11 -30.84
CA SER A 180 -7.15 1.93 -31.54
C SER A 180 -8.44 2.23 -32.31
N LYS A 181 -9.37 2.98 -31.72
CA LYS A 181 -10.62 3.37 -32.40
C LYS A 181 -10.39 4.33 -33.56
N GLU A 182 -9.55 5.33 -33.38
CA GLU A 182 -9.21 6.27 -34.46
C GLU A 182 -8.50 5.53 -35.60
N THR A 183 -7.54 4.67 -35.29
CA THR A 183 -6.83 3.87 -36.29
C THR A 183 -7.78 2.93 -37.03
N ALA A 184 -8.73 2.29 -36.33
CA ALA A 184 -9.75 1.48 -36.98
C ALA A 184 -10.60 2.31 -37.96
N HIS A 185 -11.02 3.50 -37.56
CA HIS A 185 -11.79 4.37 -38.46
C HIS A 185 -10.98 4.77 -39.71
N GLN A 186 -9.71 5.15 -39.51
CA GLN A 186 -8.79 5.54 -40.59
C GLN A 186 -8.43 4.37 -41.53
N LEU A 187 -8.37 3.14 -41.02
CA LEU A 187 -8.15 1.93 -41.83
C LEU A 187 -9.43 1.41 -42.50
N GLY A 188 -10.60 1.63 -41.89
CA GLY A 188 -11.88 1.15 -42.42
C GLY A 188 -12.26 1.81 -43.72
N THR A 189 -12.13 3.13 -43.81
CA THR A 189 -12.47 3.90 -45.02
C THR A 189 -11.76 3.42 -46.30
N PRO A 190 -10.42 3.28 -46.33
CA PRO A 190 -9.74 2.72 -47.51
C PRO A 190 -10.05 1.24 -47.72
N THR A 191 -10.26 0.46 -46.66
CA THR A 191 -10.62 -0.97 -46.77
C THR A 191 -11.97 -1.18 -47.44
N SER A 192 -13.00 -0.44 -47.05
CA SER A 192 -14.32 -0.49 -47.70
C SER A 192 -14.26 -0.05 -49.17
N SER A 193 -13.40 0.92 -49.48
CA SER A 193 -13.15 1.33 -50.87
C SER A 193 -12.48 0.22 -51.69
N MET A 194 -11.53 -0.52 -51.11
CA MET A 194 -10.92 -1.69 -51.76
C MET A 194 -11.93 -2.81 -52.02
N ILE A 195 -12.81 -3.11 -51.07
CA ILE A 195 -13.89 -4.08 -51.25
C ILE A 195 -14.80 -3.66 -52.41
N GLY A 196 -15.17 -2.38 -52.49
CA GLY A 196 -15.93 -1.84 -53.60
C GLY A 196 -15.23 -2.01 -54.96
N TRP A 197 -13.92 -1.80 -55.03
CA TRP A 197 -13.14 -2.05 -56.24
C TRP A 197 -13.06 -3.53 -56.60
N VAL A 198 -12.89 -4.42 -55.61
CA VAL A 198 -12.90 -5.88 -55.83
C VAL A 198 -14.23 -6.33 -56.44
N GLU A 199 -15.36 -5.79 -55.98
CA GLU A 199 -16.67 -6.14 -56.52
C GLU A 199 -16.84 -5.70 -57.98
N ILE A 200 -16.35 -4.51 -58.34
CA ILE A 200 -16.33 -4.04 -59.74
C ILE A 200 -15.42 -4.94 -60.61
N LEU A 201 -14.29 -5.39 -60.08
CA LEU A 201 -13.35 -6.24 -60.80
C LEU A 201 -13.93 -7.64 -61.06
N LYS A 202 -14.69 -8.21 -60.11
CA LYS A 202 -15.37 -9.51 -60.28
C LYS A 202 -16.22 -9.58 -61.54
N GLU A 203 -16.90 -8.49 -61.90
CA GLU A 203 -17.76 -8.44 -63.09
C GLU A 203 -16.97 -8.25 -64.39
N LYS A 204 -15.81 -7.59 -64.33
CA LYS A 204 -15.12 -7.06 -65.52
C LYS A 204 -13.81 -7.77 -65.87
N HIS A 205 -13.20 -8.50 -64.95
CA HIS A 205 -11.91 -9.15 -65.17
C HIS A 205 -12.02 -10.67 -65.38
N PRO A 206 -11.28 -11.24 -66.36
CA PRO A 206 -11.33 -12.66 -66.67
C PRO A 206 -10.62 -13.56 -65.66
N ASP A 207 -9.65 -13.05 -64.90
CA ASP A 207 -8.90 -13.83 -63.90
C ASP A 207 -9.64 -13.89 -62.56
N LYS A 208 -10.59 -14.82 -62.47
CA LYS A 208 -11.39 -15.05 -61.25
C LYS A 208 -10.55 -15.50 -60.06
N LYS A 209 -9.39 -16.15 -60.29
CA LYS A 209 -8.55 -16.66 -59.21
C LYS A 209 -7.85 -15.49 -58.50
N LEU A 210 -7.26 -14.57 -59.26
CA LEU A 210 -6.64 -13.36 -58.70
C LEU A 210 -7.63 -12.51 -57.90
N ILE A 211 -8.84 -12.32 -58.44
CA ILE A 211 -9.88 -11.52 -57.77
C ILE A 211 -10.34 -12.17 -56.47
N SER A 212 -10.46 -13.50 -56.44
CA SER A 212 -10.84 -14.22 -55.21
C SER A 212 -9.80 -14.10 -54.10
N GLU A 213 -8.51 -13.99 -54.43
CA GLU A 213 -7.46 -13.76 -53.43
C GLU A 213 -7.47 -12.30 -52.94
N LEU A 214 -7.69 -11.32 -53.82
CA LEU A 214 -7.86 -9.91 -53.43
C LEU A 214 -9.09 -9.71 -52.52
N GLU A 215 -10.18 -10.43 -52.78
CA GLU A 215 -11.37 -10.43 -51.93
C GLU A 215 -11.06 -10.96 -50.53
N LYS A 216 -10.35 -12.09 -50.43
CA LYS A 216 -9.93 -12.65 -49.15
C LYS A 216 -9.07 -11.67 -48.35
N ASP A 217 -8.11 -11.01 -49.00
CA ASP A 217 -7.22 -10.05 -48.34
C ASP A 217 -7.97 -8.79 -47.88
N ALA A 218 -8.89 -8.27 -48.71
CA ALA A 218 -9.72 -7.12 -48.35
C ALA A 218 -10.67 -7.45 -47.18
N GLY A 219 -11.33 -8.61 -47.21
CA GLY A 219 -12.18 -9.09 -46.11
C GLY A 219 -11.39 -9.31 -44.82
N ARG A 220 -10.15 -9.79 -44.92
CA ARG A 220 -9.25 -9.92 -43.75
C ARG A 220 -8.93 -8.55 -43.15
N LEU A 221 -8.64 -7.54 -43.97
CA LEU A 221 -8.39 -6.18 -43.48
C LEU A 221 -9.63 -5.57 -42.81
N GLU A 222 -10.82 -5.87 -43.33
CA GLU A 222 -12.09 -5.43 -42.75
C GLU A 222 -12.28 -6.04 -41.36
N GLN A 223 -12.11 -7.35 -41.23
CA GLN A 223 -12.18 -8.06 -39.94
C GLN A 223 -11.16 -7.52 -38.93
N ILE A 224 -9.92 -7.27 -39.35
CA ILE A 224 -8.89 -6.66 -38.48
C ILE A 224 -9.36 -5.28 -38.02
N THR A 225 -9.82 -4.44 -38.95
CA THR A 225 -10.30 -3.10 -38.64
C THR A 225 -11.47 -3.12 -37.67
N GLU A 226 -12.44 -4.00 -37.89
CA GLU A 226 -13.59 -4.18 -37.00
C GLU A 226 -13.14 -4.59 -35.59
N ARG A 227 -12.21 -5.55 -35.47
CA ARG A 227 -11.62 -5.95 -34.19
C ARG A 227 -10.94 -4.77 -33.49
N PHE A 228 -10.16 -3.95 -34.21
CA PHE A 228 -9.53 -2.74 -33.67
C PHE A 228 -10.55 -1.71 -33.16
N SER A 229 -11.69 -1.55 -33.85
CA SER A 229 -12.76 -0.62 -33.43
C SER A 229 -13.42 -1.03 -32.09
N LYS A 230 -13.40 -2.34 -31.80
CA LYS A 230 -13.97 -2.94 -30.58
C LYS A 230 -12.99 -2.92 -29.40
N ILE A 231 -11.74 -2.52 -29.59
CA ILE A 231 -10.76 -2.41 -28.49
C ILE A 231 -11.21 -1.31 -27.52
N GLY A 232 -11.47 -1.70 -26.28
CA GLY A 232 -11.78 -0.78 -25.17
C GLY A 232 -13.19 -0.20 -25.12
N SER A 233 -14.09 -0.61 -26.01
CA SER A 233 -15.53 -0.47 -25.76
C SER A 233 -16.02 -1.56 -24.81
N LYS A 234 -17.11 -1.31 -24.08
CA LYS A 234 -17.83 -2.40 -23.43
C LYS A 234 -18.35 -3.35 -24.53
N PRO A 235 -17.98 -4.64 -24.50
CA PRO A 235 -18.45 -5.59 -25.50
C PRO A 235 -19.97 -5.76 -25.39
N ILE A 236 -20.64 -5.76 -26.54
CA ILE A 236 -22.06 -6.16 -26.61
C ILE A 236 -22.08 -7.68 -26.55
N LEU A 237 -22.74 -8.21 -25.53
CA LEU A 237 -22.86 -9.65 -25.31
C LEU A 237 -24.17 -10.13 -25.95
N SER A 238 -24.10 -11.23 -26.67
CA SER A 238 -25.24 -12.01 -27.14
C SER A 238 -25.21 -13.38 -26.47
N ASP A 239 -26.39 -13.94 -26.24
CA ASP A 239 -26.54 -15.31 -25.76
C ASP A 239 -26.16 -16.26 -26.90
N GLU A 240 -25.00 -16.90 -26.78
CA GLU A 240 -24.45 -17.81 -27.78
C GLU A 240 -24.26 -19.21 -27.17
N ILE A 241 -24.40 -20.24 -28.00
CA ILE A 241 -24.04 -21.61 -27.62
C ILE A 241 -22.52 -21.72 -27.73
N ILE A 242 -21.82 -21.84 -26.60
CA ILE A 242 -20.35 -21.78 -26.56
C ILE A 242 -19.70 -22.93 -27.33
N GLY A 243 -20.34 -24.11 -27.32
CA GLY A 243 -19.86 -25.28 -28.03
C GLY A 243 -19.77 -25.04 -29.53
N ASP A 244 -20.78 -24.38 -30.11
CA ASP A 244 -20.81 -24.01 -31.53
C ASP A 244 -19.73 -22.98 -31.85
N VAL A 245 -19.58 -21.93 -31.01
CA VAL A 245 -18.55 -20.90 -31.21
C VAL A 245 -17.14 -21.48 -31.12
N LEU A 246 -16.90 -22.42 -30.21
CA LEU A 246 -15.62 -23.13 -30.09
C LEU A 246 -15.35 -24.03 -31.28
N ARG A 247 -16.36 -24.76 -31.79
CA ARG A 247 -16.24 -25.57 -33.01
C ARG A 247 -15.91 -24.71 -34.23
N ASP A 248 -16.67 -23.64 -34.46
CA ASP A 248 -16.42 -22.69 -35.56
C ASP A 248 -14.97 -22.16 -35.50
N SER A 249 -14.52 -21.76 -34.30
CA SER A 249 -13.15 -21.27 -34.08
C SER A 249 -12.09 -22.33 -34.33
N MET A 250 -12.36 -23.57 -33.93
CA MET A 250 -11.44 -24.69 -34.08
C MET A 250 -11.32 -25.16 -35.52
N ASP A 251 -12.44 -25.30 -36.24
CA ASP A 251 -12.44 -25.67 -37.66
C ASP A 251 -11.66 -24.66 -38.49
N TYR A 252 -11.82 -23.38 -38.16
CA TYR A 252 -11.01 -22.31 -38.75
C TYR A 252 -9.51 -22.51 -38.48
N MET A 253 -9.11 -22.82 -37.24
CA MET A 253 -7.72 -23.05 -36.89
C MET A 253 -7.14 -24.32 -37.54
N ILE A 254 -7.91 -25.41 -37.59
CA ILE A 254 -7.52 -26.67 -38.24
C ILE A 254 -7.22 -26.42 -39.72
N SER A 255 -8.06 -25.65 -40.43
CA SER A 255 -7.88 -25.36 -41.85
C SER A 255 -6.60 -24.59 -42.20
N ARG A 256 -5.95 -23.97 -41.20
CA ARG A 256 -4.77 -23.10 -41.37
C ARG A 256 -3.52 -23.57 -40.63
N THR A 257 -3.60 -24.69 -39.92
CA THR A 257 -2.48 -25.24 -39.15
C THR A 257 -1.84 -26.39 -39.93
N SER A 258 -0.54 -26.65 -39.70
CA SER A 258 0.15 -27.78 -40.32
C SER A 258 -0.57 -29.10 -40.03
N GLU A 259 -0.61 -30.01 -41.00
CA GLU A 259 -1.12 -31.38 -40.84
C GLU A 259 -0.42 -32.16 -39.71
N ASN A 260 0.75 -31.69 -39.25
CA ASN A 260 1.49 -32.28 -38.12
C ASN A 260 0.97 -31.86 -36.74
N VAL A 261 -0.11 -31.06 -36.67
CA VAL A 261 -0.77 -30.66 -35.42
C VAL A 261 -2.17 -31.24 -35.39
N SER A 262 -2.43 -32.11 -34.41
CA SER A 262 -3.77 -32.64 -34.14
C SER A 262 -4.48 -31.71 -33.16
N ILE A 263 -5.59 -31.09 -33.56
CA ILE A 263 -6.42 -30.26 -32.68
C ILE A 263 -7.71 -31.01 -32.36
N SER A 264 -8.09 -31.09 -31.08
CA SER A 264 -9.30 -31.79 -30.61
C SER A 264 -10.07 -30.98 -29.57
N LEU A 265 -11.40 -31.07 -29.61
CA LEU A 265 -12.33 -30.48 -28.65
C LEU A 265 -12.98 -31.60 -27.83
N GLU A 266 -12.86 -31.53 -26.51
CA GLU A 266 -13.66 -32.31 -25.57
C GLU A 266 -14.67 -31.39 -24.91
N ALA A 267 -15.96 -31.57 -25.18
CA ALA A 267 -17.02 -30.78 -24.57
C ALA A 267 -17.94 -31.70 -23.77
N ASP A 268 -17.99 -31.48 -22.44
CA ASP A 268 -18.91 -32.20 -21.57
C ASP A 268 -20.36 -31.67 -21.70
N SER A 269 -20.53 -30.44 -22.21
CA SER A 269 -21.83 -29.77 -22.34
C SER A 269 -21.91 -29.00 -23.68
N ASP A 270 -22.54 -29.63 -24.67
CA ASP A 270 -22.61 -29.10 -26.04
C ASP A 270 -23.55 -27.89 -26.20
N ASN A 271 -24.49 -27.69 -25.27
CA ASN A 271 -25.54 -26.67 -25.37
C ASN A 271 -25.46 -25.57 -24.30
N MET A 272 -24.27 -25.32 -23.73
CA MET A 272 -24.12 -24.25 -22.74
C MET A 272 -24.27 -22.87 -23.40
N ILE A 273 -25.32 -22.14 -23.00
CA ILE A 273 -25.58 -20.77 -23.45
C ILE A 273 -24.89 -19.79 -22.50
N VAL A 274 -24.04 -18.93 -23.05
CA VAL A 274 -23.30 -17.91 -22.29
C VAL A 274 -23.38 -16.55 -22.99
N PRO A 275 -23.52 -15.45 -22.21
CA PRO A 275 -23.50 -14.12 -22.78
C PRO A 275 -22.06 -13.74 -23.16
N ILE A 276 -21.74 -13.83 -24.45
CA ILE A 276 -20.40 -13.53 -24.98
C ILE A 276 -20.49 -12.59 -26.19
N ASN A 277 -19.37 -11.94 -26.52
CA ASN A 277 -19.22 -11.32 -27.83
C ASN A 277 -18.53 -12.34 -28.76
N LYS A 278 -19.30 -12.98 -29.65
CA LYS A 278 -18.81 -14.06 -30.54
C LYS A 278 -17.46 -13.72 -31.21
N SER A 279 -17.40 -12.57 -31.90
CA SER A 279 -16.20 -12.13 -32.62
C SER A 279 -14.95 -11.93 -31.75
N LEU A 280 -15.10 -11.35 -30.55
CA LEU A 280 -13.98 -11.19 -29.62
C LEU A 280 -13.57 -12.53 -29.00
N PHE A 281 -14.53 -13.42 -28.71
CA PHE A 281 -14.26 -14.74 -28.16
C PHE A 281 -13.52 -15.64 -29.16
N GLU A 282 -13.99 -15.70 -30.41
CA GLU A 282 -13.30 -16.38 -31.51
C GLU A 282 -11.85 -15.89 -31.64
N TRP A 283 -11.64 -14.58 -31.49
CA TRP A 283 -10.30 -14.00 -31.56
C TRP A 283 -9.40 -14.40 -30.38
N VAL A 284 -9.96 -14.59 -29.17
CA VAL A 284 -9.22 -15.14 -28.04
C VAL A 284 -8.78 -16.57 -28.33
N VAL A 285 -9.71 -17.42 -28.79
CA VAL A 285 -9.43 -18.81 -29.15
C VAL A 285 -8.37 -18.88 -30.25
N GLU A 286 -8.50 -18.07 -31.30
CA GLU A 286 -7.53 -17.96 -32.40
C GLU A 286 -6.11 -17.65 -31.90
N ASN A 287 -5.97 -16.65 -31.02
CA ASN A 287 -4.66 -16.26 -30.48
C ASN A 287 -4.07 -17.34 -29.57
N LEU A 288 -4.88 -17.97 -28.73
CA LEU A 288 -4.43 -19.05 -27.85
C LEU A 288 -3.96 -20.25 -28.67
N CYS A 289 -4.72 -20.66 -29.69
CA CYS A 289 -4.34 -21.75 -30.58
C CYS A 289 -3.05 -21.44 -31.34
N LYS A 290 -2.89 -20.24 -31.90
CA LYS A 290 -1.65 -19.82 -32.57
C LYS A 290 -0.45 -19.90 -31.65
N ASN A 291 -0.55 -19.29 -30.46
CA ASN A 291 0.53 -19.32 -29.48
C ASN A 291 0.91 -20.76 -29.07
N ALA A 292 -0.09 -21.65 -28.96
CA ALA A 292 0.15 -23.05 -28.63
C ALA A 292 0.84 -23.81 -29.78
N VAL A 293 0.42 -23.59 -31.03
CA VAL A 293 1.05 -24.15 -32.24
C VAL A 293 2.50 -23.68 -32.38
N ASP A 294 2.75 -22.39 -32.17
CA ASP A 294 4.09 -21.81 -32.25
C ASP A 294 4.99 -22.37 -31.14
N ALA A 295 4.47 -22.52 -29.93
CA ALA A 295 5.21 -23.08 -28.79
C ALA A 295 5.61 -24.56 -28.98
N MET A 296 4.93 -25.29 -29.87
CA MET A 296 5.25 -26.68 -30.20
C MET A 296 6.00 -26.84 -31.53
N ASP A 297 6.60 -25.76 -32.05
CA ASP A 297 7.33 -25.74 -33.33
C ASP A 297 6.51 -26.37 -34.49
N GLY A 298 5.19 -26.20 -34.46
CA GLY A 298 4.28 -26.70 -35.48
C GLY A 298 4.11 -28.23 -35.53
N LYS A 299 4.44 -28.96 -34.45
CA LYS A 299 4.23 -30.41 -34.34
C LYS A 299 3.73 -30.79 -32.96
N GLY A 300 2.57 -31.46 -32.87
CA GLY A 300 2.05 -31.91 -31.59
C GLY A 300 0.54 -32.09 -31.55
N THR A 301 -0.01 -32.04 -30.33
CA THR A 301 -1.45 -32.19 -30.09
C THR A 301 -1.93 -31.04 -29.24
N LEU A 302 -2.96 -30.33 -29.73
CA LEU A 302 -3.66 -29.28 -29.00
C LEU A 302 -5.03 -29.81 -28.59
N LYS A 303 -5.28 -29.84 -27.28
CA LYS A 303 -6.53 -30.34 -26.71
C LYS A 303 -7.24 -29.20 -25.99
N ILE A 304 -8.47 -28.92 -26.39
CA ILE A 304 -9.34 -27.91 -25.78
C ILE A 304 -10.44 -28.67 -25.05
N SER A 305 -10.65 -28.35 -23.77
CA SER A 305 -11.69 -28.96 -22.95
C SER A 305 -12.68 -27.90 -22.46
N LEU A 306 -13.96 -28.13 -22.69
CA LEU A 306 -15.07 -27.36 -22.16
C LEU A 306 -15.70 -28.14 -21.00
N LEU A 307 -15.59 -27.58 -19.80
CA LEU A 307 -16.05 -28.16 -18.54
C LEU A 307 -17.21 -27.31 -17.98
N ASP A 308 -18.18 -27.96 -17.34
CA ASP A 308 -19.29 -27.33 -16.60
C ASP A 308 -18.84 -26.73 -15.25
#